data_AF-A0A939M3T5-F1
#
_entry.id   AF-A0A939M3T5-F1
#
_cell.length_a   1.000
_cell.length_b   1.000
_cell.length_c   1.000
_cell.angle_alpha   90.00
_cell.angle_beta   90.00
_cell.angle_gamma   90.00
#
_symmetry.space_group_name_H-M   'P 1'
#
loop_
_entity.id
_entity.type
_entity.pdbx_description
1 polymer ?
#
loop_
_entity_poly.entity_id
_entity_poly.type
_entity_poly.pdbx_seq_one_letter_code
_entity_poly.pdbx_strand_id
1 'polypeptide(L)'
;MAIVTSSTSQISPANERVYHQSSLVGDWKGNWAGNNQAVGFKVVNIRGARAQIEYTHNGYTERGIGEVNGATISYGNVTVGTKDGKNLVLLFSSGVGKQSATLQKQAAPGSDSILMGSWGGYSADIGKSASFRVLAINGKEATVSVTTDGITRQGTGYVYRNVIMFGQSQISTDDGQSGKIIYQVGSKSFTVPVTKYPPADSSSSVDKTA
;
A
#
# COMPACT_ATOMS: atom_id res chain seq x y z
N MET A 1 29.07 -30.90 9.20
CA MET A 1 27.93 -30.15 8.64
C MET A 1 27.80 -28.86 9.41
N ALA A 2 28.12 -27.72 8.80
CA ALA A 2 28.05 -26.41 9.45
C ALA A 2 26.60 -25.90 9.39
N ILE A 3 26.04 -25.57 10.54
CA ILE A 3 24.69 -25.04 10.69
C ILE A 3 24.75 -23.58 10.22
N VAL A 4 24.24 -23.30 9.03
CA VAL A 4 24.11 -21.93 8.51
C VAL A 4 22.98 -21.27 9.29
N THR A 5 23.32 -20.54 10.36
CA THR A 5 22.40 -19.62 11.03
C THR A 5 22.03 -18.52 10.03
N SER A 6 20.87 -18.66 9.39
CA SER A 6 20.24 -17.63 8.59
C SER A 6 19.76 -16.50 9.51
N SER A 7 20.66 -15.60 9.87
CA SER A 7 20.30 -14.30 10.42
C SER A 7 19.51 -13.56 9.34
N THR A 8 18.19 -13.60 9.45
CA THR A 8 17.29 -12.72 8.70
C THR A 8 17.51 -11.32 9.22
N SER A 9 18.53 -10.63 8.70
CA SER A 9 18.74 -9.21 8.93
C SER A 9 17.62 -8.45 8.24
N GLN A 10 16.44 -8.46 8.85
CA GLN A 10 15.41 -7.47 8.63
C GLN A 10 16.03 -6.13 8.98
N ILE A 11 16.16 -5.24 8.00
CA ILE A 11 16.57 -3.87 8.26
C ILE A 11 15.53 -3.30 9.22
N SER A 12 15.98 -2.83 10.38
CA SER A 12 15.10 -2.25 11.38
C SER A 12 14.41 -1.01 10.79
N PRO A 13 13.13 -0.74 11.13
CA PRO A 13 12.42 0.48 10.69
C PRO A 13 13.17 1.78 10.99
N ALA A 14 14.03 1.77 12.01
CA ALA A 14 14.91 2.87 12.34
C ALA A 14 16.00 3.13 11.27
N ASN A 15 16.60 2.09 10.69
CA ASN A 15 17.58 2.24 9.61
C ASN A 15 16.92 2.62 8.28
N GLU A 16 15.68 2.20 8.06
CA GLU A 16 14.88 2.55 6.88
C GLU A 16 14.58 4.06 6.82
N ARG A 17 14.40 4.70 7.98
CA ARG A 17 14.26 6.16 8.14
C ARG A 17 15.55 6.95 7.87
N VAL A 18 16.72 6.36 8.09
CA VAL A 18 18.03 7.03 7.95
C VAL A 18 18.52 7.02 6.50
N TYR A 19 18.16 6.01 5.70
CA TYR A 19 18.67 5.85 4.33
C TYR A 19 17.72 6.29 3.21
N HIS A 20 16.51 6.77 3.52
CA HIS A 20 15.49 7.20 2.54
C HIS A 20 15.13 6.17 1.44
N GLN A 21 15.60 4.92 1.54
CA GLN A 21 15.42 3.88 0.52
C GLN A 21 13.95 3.51 0.29
N SER A 22 13.09 3.71 1.30
CA SER A 22 11.64 3.55 1.19
C SER A 22 10.99 4.52 0.19
N SER A 23 11.61 5.67 -0.09
CA SER A 23 11.04 6.65 -1.03
C SER A 23 10.96 6.10 -2.45
N LEU A 24 11.90 5.23 -2.84
CA LEU A 24 12.00 4.59 -4.16
C LEU A 24 10.95 3.49 -4.37
N VAL A 25 10.50 2.83 -3.30
CA VAL A 25 9.50 1.75 -3.35
C VAL A 25 8.17 2.31 -3.84
N GLY A 26 7.58 1.66 -4.85
CA GLY A 26 6.31 2.09 -5.46
C GLY A 26 6.25 1.88 -6.98
N ASP A 27 5.11 2.23 -7.56
CA ASP A 27 4.90 2.31 -9.01
C ASP A 27 5.14 3.75 -9.47
N TRP A 28 5.88 3.92 -10.57
CA TRP A 28 6.25 5.20 -11.14
C TRP A 28 5.93 5.18 -12.63
N LYS A 29 5.20 6.20 -13.10
CA LYS A 29 4.82 6.32 -14.52
C LYS A 29 5.08 7.71 -15.05
N GLY A 30 5.38 7.79 -16.34
CA GLY A 30 5.57 9.02 -17.06
C GLY A 30 5.83 8.76 -18.53
N ASN A 31 6.42 9.75 -19.20
CA ASN A 31 6.70 9.71 -20.62
C ASN A 31 8.16 10.08 -20.86
N TRP A 32 8.78 9.47 -21.86
CA TRP A 32 10.12 9.82 -22.31
C TRP A 32 10.16 11.26 -22.83
N ALA A 33 11.20 12.00 -22.42
CA ALA A 33 11.48 13.31 -22.97
C ALA A 33 11.79 13.19 -24.47
N GLY A 34 11.13 14.02 -25.30
CA GLY A 34 11.40 14.16 -26.73
C GLY A 34 10.52 13.33 -27.67
N ASN A 35 9.97 12.19 -27.23
CA ASN A 35 9.09 11.37 -28.09
C ASN A 35 7.73 11.04 -27.44
N ASN A 36 7.51 11.44 -26.19
CA ASN A 36 6.28 11.25 -25.42
C ASN A 36 5.81 9.79 -25.29
N GLN A 37 6.69 8.81 -25.54
CA GLN A 37 6.38 7.40 -25.36
C GLN A 37 6.27 7.07 -23.86
N ALA A 38 5.26 6.27 -23.50
CA ALA A 38 5.03 5.88 -22.12
C ALA A 38 6.18 5.01 -21.58
N VAL A 39 6.55 5.27 -20.33
CA VAL A 39 7.57 4.53 -19.59
C VAL A 39 7.13 4.38 -18.14
N GLY A 40 7.41 3.21 -17.56
CA GLY A 40 7.08 2.88 -16.19
C GLY A 40 8.25 2.19 -15.49
N PHE A 41 8.39 2.45 -14.19
CA PHE A 41 9.36 1.78 -13.34
C PHE A 41 8.70 1.47 -12.01
N LYS A 42 8.73 0.21 -11.59
CA LYS A 42 8.14 -0.24 -10.34
C LYS A 42 9.20 -0.87 -9.48
N VAL A 43 9.31 -0.40 -8.25
CA VAL A 43 10.19 -0.98 -7.22
C VAL A 43 9.31 -1.76 -6.26
N VAL A 44 9.38 -3.09 -6.34
CA VAL A 44 8.53 -4.02 -5.58
C VAL A 44 8.99 -4.12 -4.13
N ASN A 45 10.30 -4.28 -3.92
CA ASN A 45 10.93 -4.29 -2.61
C ASN A 45 12.41 -3.93 -2.72
N ILE A 46 13.01 -3.56 -1.59
CA ILE A 46 14.45 -3.34 -1.43
C ILE A 46 14.94 -4.21 -0.27
N ARG A 47 16.05 -4.91 -0.48
CA ARG A 47 16.73 -5.75 0.52
C ARG A 47 18.23 -5.48 0.45
N GLY A 48 18.72 -4.60 1.32
CA GLY A 48 20.11 -4.16 1.30
C GLY A 48 20.46 -3.47 -0.02
N ALA A 49 21.52 -3.93 -0.69
CA ALA A 49 21.97 -3.38 -1.98
C ALA A 49 21.18 -3.90 -3.21
N ARG A 50 20.06 -4.59 -3.01
CA ARG A 50 19.28 -5.22 -4.10
C ARG A 50 17.82 -4.77 -4.07
N ALA A 51 17.27 -4.43 -5.22
CA ALA A 51 15.87 -4.08 -5.41
C ALA A 51 15.22 -5.05 -6.40
N GLN A 52 14.03 -5.57 -6.06
CA GLN A 52 13.20 -6.27 -7.05
C GLN A 52 12.41 -5.23 -7.84
N ILE A 53 12.52 -5.24 -9.17
CA ILE A 53 11.95 -4.22 -10.04
C ILE A 53 11.10 -4.82 -11.17
N GLU A 54 10.20 -3.99 -11.71
CA GLU A 54 9.55 -4.17 -13.00
C GLU A 54 9.78 -2.89 -13.82
N TYR A 55 10.29 -3.00 -15.03
CA TYR A 55 10.57 -1.87 -15.92
C TYR A 55 9.76 -2.00 -17.20
N THR A 56 8.88 -1.02 -17.46
CA THR A 56 8.00 -1.01 -18.62
C THR A 56 8.46 0.05 -19.62
N HIS A 57 8.81 -0.35 -20.84
CA HIS A 57 9.16 0.56 -21.92
C HIS A 57 8.79 -0.05 -23.27
N ASN A 58 8.49 0.79 -24.27
CA ASN A 58 8.17 0.35 -25.63
C ASN A 58 7.07 -0.75 -25.71
N GLY A 59 6.13 -0.77 -24.75
CA GLY A 59 5.05 -1.75 -24.69
C GLY A 59 5.42 -3.09 -24.03
N TYR A 60 6.66 -3.28 -23.58
CA TYR A 60 7.12 -4.50 -22.89
C TYR A 60 7.45 -4.21 -21.43
N THR A 61 7.34 -5.24 -20.59
CA THR A 61 7.74 -5.18 -19.18
C THR A 61 8.79 -6.22 -18.89
N GLU A 62 9.95 -5.75 -18.43
CA GLU A 62 11.06 -6.57 -17.97
C GLU A 62 11.05 -6.64 -16.44
N ARG A 63 11.48 -7.76 -15.87
CA ARG A 63 11.54 -7.97 -14.42
C ARG A 63 12.92 -8.44 -14.03
N GLY A 64 13.43 -7.96 -12.91
CA GLY A 64 14.74 -8.38 -12.45
C GLY A 64 15.14 -7.79 -11.11
N ILE A 65 16.45 -7.87 -10.85
CA ILE A 65 17.09 -7.34 -9.64
C ILE A 65 17.96 -6.17 -10.03
N GLY A 66 17.64 -4.98 -9.51
CA GLY A 66 18.46 -3.79 -9.60
C GLY A 66 19.41 -3.65 -8.42
N GLU A 67 20.50 -2.91 -8.61
CA GLU A 67 21.47 -2.56 -7.56
C GLU A 67 21.09 -1.23 -6.92
N VAL A 68 21.02 -1.20 -5.59
CA VAL A 68 20.65 -0.02 -4.81
C VAL A 68 21.93 0.67 -4.33
N ASN A 69 22.06 1.96 -4.63
CA ASN A 69 23.15 2.79 -4.12
C ASN A 69 22.57 4.10 -3.56
N GLY A 70 22.33 4.12 -2.24
CA GLY A 70 21.70 5.26 -1.57
C GLY A 70 20.29 5.53 -2.10
N ALA A 71 20.12 6.68 -2.76
CA ALA A 71 18.83 7.12 -3.30
C ALA A 71 18.63 6.75 -4.79
N THR A 72 19.49 5.90 -5.36
CA THR A 72 19.36 5.44 -6.75
C THR A 72 19.29 3.92 -6.86
N ILE A 73 18.66 3.45 -7.95
CA ILE A 73 18.63 2.05 -8.35
C ILE A 73 19.13 1.95 -9.78
N SER A 74 20.08 1.05 -10.03
CA SER A 74 20.57 0.72 -11.38
C SER A 74 20.04 -0.65 -11.82
N TYR A 75 19.51 -0.75 -13.03
CA TYR A 75 19.02 -1.98 -13.63
C TYR A 75 19.33 -1.97 -15.14
N GLY A 76 20.26 -2.81 -15.58
CA GLY A 76 20.75 -2.81 -16.95
C GLY A 76 21.29 -1.42 -17.35
N ASN A 77 20.75 -0.86 -18.43
CA ASN A 77 21.11 0.47 -18.94
C ASN A 77 20.29 1.62 -18.30
N VAL A 78 19.51 1.32 -17.26
CA VAL A 78 18.62 2.28 -16.60
C VAL A 78 19.13 2.60 -15.20
N THR A 79 19.10 3.88 -14.85
CA THR A 79 19.30 4.36 -13.48
C THR A 79 18.11 5.22 -13.09
N VAL A 80 17.51 4.94 -11.94
CA VAL A 80 16.43 5.76 -11.37
C VAL A 80 16.85 6.38 -10.05
N GLY A 81 16.28 7.54 -9.71
CA GLY A 81 16.49 8.18 -8.42
C GLY A 81 15.36 9.14 -8.07
N THR A 82 15.09 9.27 -6.77
CA THR A 82 14.13 10.26 -6.25
C THR A 82 14.75 11.00 -5.06
N LYS A 83 14.47 12.30 -4.98
CA LYS A 83 14.88 13.14 -3.84
C LYS A 83 13.76 13.32 -2.82
N ASP A 84 12.51 13.37 -3.29
CA ASP A 84 11.34 13.78 -2.51
C ASP A 84 10.32 12.65 -2.32
N GLY A 85 10.51 11.50 -2.97
CA GLY A 85 9.54 10.40 -2.97
C GLY A 85 8.24 10.73 -3.72
N LYS A 86 8.20 11.81 -4.51
CA LYS A 86 7.04 12.22 -5.34
C LYS A 86 7.36 12.16 -6.82
N ASN A 87 8.59 12.56 -7.19
CA ASN A 87 9.09 12.52 -8.56
C ASN A 87 10.33 11.64 -8.62
N LEU A 88 10.40 10.79 -9.64
CA LEU A 88 11.54 9.92 -9.91
C LEU A 88 12.11 10.31 -11.28
N VAL A 89 13.41 10.56 -11.32
CA VAL A 89 14.12 10.72 -12.57
C VAL A 89 14.56 9.34 -13.03
N LEU A 90 14.22 8.99 -14.27
CA LEU A 90 14.71 7.80 -14.94
C LEU A 90 15.68 8.23 -16.05
N LEU A 91 16.87 7.66 -16.03
CA LEU A 91 17.93 7.86 -17.01
C LEU A 91 18.18 6.53 -17.72
N PHE A 92 18.13 6.53 -19.04
CA PHE A 92 18.62 5.43 -19.87
C PHE A 92 19.90 5.87 -20.57
N SER A 93 20.93 5.03 -20.50
CA SER A 93 22.22 5.27 -21.16
C SER A 93 22.73 3.99 -21.81
N SER A 94 22.84 3.99 -23.14
CA SER A 94 23.39 2.89 -23.93
C SER A 94 24.33 3.45 -24.99
N GLY A 95 25.64 3.22 -24.85
CA GLY A 95 26.65 3.80 -25.72
C GLY A 95 26.57 5.33 -25.76
N VAL A 96 26.28 5.89 -26.93
CA VAL A 96 26.07 7.33 -27.14
C VAL A 96 24.61 7.79 -26.94
N GLY A 97 23.66 6.85 -26.87
CA GLY A 97 22.24 7.15 -26.71
C GLY A 97 21.89 7.44 -25.26
N LYS A 98 21.33 8.62 -24.99
CA LYS A 98 20.81 9.01 -23.68
C LYS A 98 19.35 9.43 -23.79
N GLN A 99 18.52 8.92 -22.89
CA GLN A 99 17.14 9.38 -22.73
C GLN A 99 16.84 9.59 -21.26
N SER A 100 15.91 10.49 -20.99
CA SER A 100 15.46 10.77 -19.64
C SER A 100 13.94 10.88 -19.58
N ALA A 101 13.39 10.55 -18.43
CA ALA A 101 11.98 10.74 -18.12
C ALA A 101 11.84 11.22 -16.67
N THR A 102 10.85 12.08 -16.43
CA THR A 102 10.37 12.35 -15.08
C THR A 102 9.11 11.52 -14.86
N LEU A 103 9.18 10.61 -13.89
CA LEU A 103 8.07 9.74 -13.52
C LEU A 103 7.43 10.27 -12.26
N GLN A 104 6.11 10.28 -12.23
CA GLN A 104 5.35 10.61 -11.05
C GLN A 104 5.07 9.34 -10.27
N LYS A 105 5.22 9.41 -8.94
CA LYS A 105 4.81 8.32 -8.07
C LYS A 105 3.33 8.10 -8.29
N GLN A 106 3.00 6.93 -8.79
CA GLN A 106 1.61 6.54 -8.83
C GLN A 106 1.17 6.39 -7.37
N ALA A 107 -0.06 6.80 -7.09
CA ALA A 107 -0.74 6.22 -5.93
C ALA A 107 -0.47 4.72 -6.04
N ALA A 108 0.05 4.12 -4.96
CA ALA A 108 0.17 2.66 -4.91
C ALA A 108 -1.13 2.15 -5.50
N PRO A 109 -1.09 1.24 -6.50
CA PRO A 109 -2.33 0.72 -7.02
C PRO A 109 -3.13 0.41 -5.78
N GLY A 110 -4.30 1.05 -5.67
CA GLY A 110 -5.33 0.47 -4.87
C GLY A 110 -5.31 -0.95 -5.40
N SER A 111 -4.70 -1.87 -4.66
CA SER A 111 -5.33 -3.15 -4.55
C SER A 111 -6.71 -2.68 -4.14
N ASP A 112 -7.69 -2.74 -5.07
CA ASP A 112 -9.08 -2.50 -4.77
C ASP A 112 -9.40 -3.54 -3.70
N SER A 113 -8.95 -3.22 -2.50
CA SER A 113 -8.93 -4.12 -1.39
C SER A 113 -10.38 -4.09 -1.08
N ILE A 114 -10.97 -5.27 -1.11
CA ILE A 114 -12.36 -5.43 -0.81
C ILE A 114 -12.72 -4.81 0.56
N LEU A 115 -11.71 -4.58 1.41
CA LEU A 115 -11.72 -3.84 2.69
C LEU A 115 -11.86 -2.31 2.60
N MET A 116 -11.51 -1.65 1.49
CA MET A 116 -11.58 -0.19 1.34
C MET A 116 -13.00 0.31 1.53
N GLY A 117 -13.22 1.33 2.36
CA GLY A 117 -14.55 1.90 2.61
C GLY A 117 -14.97 1.86 4.07
N SER A 118 -16.25 2.13 4.31
CA SER A 118 -16.83 2.18 5.65
C SER A 118 -17.59 0.90 5.95
N TRP A 119 -17.42 0.37 7.14
CA TRP A 119 -18.04 -0.85 7.63
C TRP A 119 -18.73 -0.56 8.95
N GLY A 120 -19.88 -1.17 9.18
CA GLY A 120 -20.57 -1.04 10.46
C GLY A 120 -21.58 -2.14 10.68
N GLY A 121 -21.90 -2.36 11.94
CA GLY A 121 -22.88 -3.35 12.32
C GLY A 121 -23.13 -3.41 13.81
N TYR A 122 -24.09 -4.25 14.16
CA TYR A 122 -24.54 -4.49 15.52
C TYR A 122 -24.79 -5.99 15.70
N SER A 123 -24.30 -6.56 16.80
CA SER A 123 -24.64 -7.92 17.21
C SER A 123 -25.68 -7.86 18.33
N ALA A 124 -26.87 -8.38 18.06
CA ALA A 124 -27.93 -8.49 19.07
C ALA A 124 -27.55 -9.47 20.20
N ASP A 125 -26.80 -10.53 19.87
CA ASP A 125 -26.44 -11.59 20.82
C ASP A 125 -25.51 -11.10 21.94
N ILE A 126 -24.61 -10.16 21.62
CA ILE A 126 -23.68 -9.58 22.61
C ILE A 126 -23.99 -8.12 22.96
N GLY A 127 -25.00 -7.51 22.33
CA GLY A 127 -25.40 -6.12 22.59
C GLY A 127 -24.35 -5.08 22.21
N LYS A 128 -23.57 -5.33 21.16
CA LYS A 128 -22.40 -4.50 20.78
C LYS A 128 -22.49 -3.99 19.35
N SER A 129 -22.12 -2.72 19.16
CA SER A 129 -21.89 -2.11 17.85
C SER A 129 -20.40 -1.86 17.60
N ALA A 130 -20.03 -1.90 16.33
CA ALA A 130 -18.69 -1.55 15.90
C ALA A 130 -18.75 -0.95 14.48
N SER A 131 -17.86 0.01 14.21
CA SER A 131 -17.63 0.52 12.87
C SER A 131 -16.14 0.64 12.58
N PHE A 132 -15.80 0.47 11.31
CA PHE A 132 -14.42 0.48 10.82
C PHE A 132 -14.40 1.21 9.49
N ARG A 133 -13.66 2.30 9.39
CA ARG A 133 -13.49 3.06 8.17
C ARG A 133 -12.06 2.92 7.69
N VAL A 134 -11.89 2.37 6.50
CA VAL A 134 -10.61 2.20 5.82
C VAL A 134 -10.46 3.34 4.82
N LEU A 135 -9.57 4.28 5.12
CA LEU A 135 -9.38 5.52 4.38
C LEU A 135 -8.36 5.36 3.24
N ALA A 136 -7.32 4.57 3.47
CA ALA A 136 -6.30 4.28 2.48
C ALA A 136 -5.63 2.95 2.81
N ILE A 137 -5.15 2.24 1.79
CA ILE A 137 -4.26 1.08 1.93
C ILE A 137 -3.03 1.32 1.06
N ASN A 138 -1.85 1.21 1.65
CA ASN A 138 -0.57 1.31 0.97
C ASN A 138 0.29 0.09 1.32
N GLY A 139 0.29 -0.91 0.44
CA GLY A 139 0.99 -2.17 0.66
C GLY A 139 0.45 -2.92 1.88
N LYS A 140 1.24 -2.98 2.96
CA LYS A 140 0.88 -3.64 4.23
C LYS A 140 0.36 -2.69 5.29
N GLU A 141 0.20 -1.40 4.98
CA GLU A 141 -0.29 -0.40 5.91
C GLU A 141 -1.66 0.09 5.47
N ALA A 142 -2.56 0.34 6.42
CA ALA A 142 -3.86 0.92 6.19
C ALA A 142 -4.10 2.12 7.11
N THR A 143 -4.55 3.24 6.57
CA THR A 143 -5.04 4.36 7.39
C THR A 143 -6.50 4.09 7.73
N VAL A 144 -6.82 4.04 9.02
CA VAL A 144 -8.12 3.59 9.50
C VAL A 144 -8.68 4.48 10.61
N SER A 145 -10.01 4.45 10.75
CA SER A 145 -10.76 5.01 11.88
C SER A 145 -11.72 3.94 12.40
N VAL A 146 -11.60 3.56 13.66
CA VAL A 146 -12.38 2.48 14.28
C VAL A 146 -13.19 3.05 15.44
N THR A 147 -14.47 2.74 15.48
CA THR A 147 -15.35 3.10 16.60
C THR A 147 -15.91 1.83 17.21
N THR A 148 -15.59 1.57 18.46
CA THR A 148 -16.13 0.45 19.25
C THR A 148 -16.60 0.98 20.59
N ASP A 149 -17.78 0.54 21.06
CA ASP A 149 -18.37 1.01 22.32
C ASP A 149 -18.43 2.55 22.45
N GLY A 150 -18.67 3.26 21.33
CA GLY A 150 -18.73 4.73 21.28
C GLY A 150 -17.38 5.45 21.27
N ILE A 151 -16.25 4.74 21.39
CA ILE A 151 -14.91 5.34 21.39
C ILE A 151 -14.30 5.22 20.00
N THR A 152 -13.91 6.35 19.42
CA THR A 152 -13.26 6.40 18.10
C THR A 152 -11.74 6.53 18.24
N ARG A 153 -11.00 5.70 17.49
CA ARG A 153 -9.54 5.72 17.41
C ARG A 153 -9.11 5.73 15.95
N GLN A 154 -8.09 6.51 15.63
CA GLN A 154 -7.57 6.66 14.27
C GLN A 154 -6.07 6.38 14.24
N GLY A 155 -5.59 5.88 13.11
CA GLY A 155 -4.16 5.67 12.91
C GLY A 155 -3.86 4.68 11.79
N THR A 156 -2.64 4.13 11.83
CA THR A 156 -2.15 3.17 10.84
C THR A 156 -2.29 1.76 11.39
N GLY A 157 -3.04 0.92 10.67
CA GLY A 157 -3.14 -0.52 10.88
C GLY A 157 -2.29 -1.32 9.91
N TYR A 158 -2.16 -2.62 10.16
CA TYR A 158 -1.44 -3.58 9.33
C TYR A 158 -2.40 -4.41 8.49
N VAL A 159 -2.10 -4.58 7.21
CA VAL A 159 -2.88 -5.34 6.24
C VAL A 159 -2.26 -6.71 5.99
N TYR A 160 -3.07 -7.75 6.13
CA TYR A 160 -2.71 -9.11 5.76
C TYR A 160 -3.88 -9.81 5.09
N ARG A 161 -3.74 -10.10 3.78
CA ARG A 161 -4.83 -10.63 2.95
C ARG A 161 -6.07 -9.72 3.05
N ASN A 162 -7.22 -10.29 3.38
CA ASN A 162 -8.46 -9.55 3.56
C ASN A 162 -8.72 -9.20 5.04
N VAL A 163 -7.65 -8.94 5.79
CA VAL A 163 -7.71 -8.55 7.20
C VAL A 163 -6.91 -7.26 7.42
N ILE A 164 -7.48 -6.33 8.18
CA ILE A 164 -6.77 -5.17 8.72
C ILE A 164 -6.77 -5.25 10.23
N MET A 165 -5.60 -5.14 10.84
CA MET A 165 -5.40 -5.11 12.29
C MET A 165 -4.96 -3.71 12.72
N PHE A 166 -5.65 -3.12 13.70
CA PHE A 166 -5.36 -1.81 14.25
C PHE A 166 -5.54 -1.80 15.76
N GLY A 167 -4.43 -1.71 16.49
CA GLY A 167 -4.43 -1.80 17.95
C GLY A 167 -5.05 -3.11 18.43
N GLN A 168 -6.10 -3.00 19.25
CA GLN A 168 -6.86 -4.14 19.78
C GLN A 168 -8.10 -4.49 18.93
N SER A 169 -8.16 -4.00 17.69
CA SER A 169 -9.31 -4.20 16.79
C SER A 169 -8.83 -4.71 15.44
N GLN A 170 -9.66 -5.49 14.77
CA GLN A 170 -9.42 -5.93 13.41
C GLN A 170 -10.72 -6.05 12.63
N ILE A 171 -10.64 -5.89 11.31
CA ILE A 171 -11.73 -6.18 10.38
C ILE A 171 -11.28 -7.24 9.39
N SER A 172 -12.17 -8.16 9.06
CA SER A 172 -11.98 -9.15 8.00
C SER A 172 -13.23 -9.33 7.15
N THR A 173 -13.05 -9.59 5.87
CA THR A 173 -14.11 -9.90 4.90
C THR A 173 -13.60 -10.92 3.89
N ASP A 174 -14.49 -11.76 3.36
CA ASP A 174 -14.13 -12.71 2.30
C ASP A 174 -14.70 -12.28 0.93
N ASP A 175 -15.74 -11.43 0.92
CA ASP A 175 -16.54 -11.07 -0.25
C ASP A 175 -16.54 -9.55 -0.58
N GLY A 176 -16.04 -8.71 0.33
CA GLY A 176 -16.06 -7.25 0.17
C GLY A 176 -17.40 -6.59 0.44
N GLN A 177 -18.39 -7.32 0.97
CA GLN A 177 -19.72 -6.80 1.27
C GLN A 177 -20.09 -7.05 2.74
N SER A 178 -19.79 -8.25 3.23
CA SER A 178 -20.02 -8.67 4.60
C SER A 178 -18.70 -8.98 5.30
N GLY A 179 -18.65 -8.79 6.60
CA GLY A 179 -17.44 -9.01 7.36
C GLY A 179 -17.69 -9.13 8.85
N LYS A 180 -16.60 -9.12 9.60
CA LYS A 180 -16.60 -9.11 11.05
C LYS A 180 -15.55 -8.16 11.57
N ILE A 181 -15.92 -7.37 12.56
CA ILE A 181 -14.99 -6.63 13.41
C ILE A 181 -14.78 -7.44 14.67
N ILE A 182 -13.52 -7.73 14.98
CA ILE A 182 -13.14 -8.35 16.25
C ILE A 182 -12.38 -7.30 17.04
N TYR A 183 -12.75 -7.08 18.30
CA TYR A 183 -12.02 -6.17 19.17
C TYR A 183 -11.93 -6.70 20.61
N GLN A 184 -10.86 -6.32 21.29
CA GLN A 184 -10.60 -6.71 22.67
C GLN A 184 -10.86 -5.56 23.63
N VAL A 185 -11.54 -5.86 24.74
CA VAL A 185 -11.68 -4.97 25.91
C VAL A 185 -11.22 -5.75 27.13
N GLY A 186 -10.08 -5.35 27.70
CA GLY A 186 -9.41 -6.13 28.75
C GLY A 186 -9.03 -7.52 28.24
N SER A 187 -9.45 -8.56 28.95
CA SER A 187 -9.21 -9.96 28.58
C SER A 187 -10.30 -10.59 27.71
N LYS A 188 -11.35 -9.83 27.35
CA LYS A 188 -12.49 -10.33 26.57
C LYS A 188 -12.39 -9.88 25.12
N SER A 189 -12.73 -10.78 24.21
CA SER A 189 -12.84 -10.51 22.77
C SER A 189 -14.30 -10.49 22.35
N PHE A 190 -14.67 -9.51 21.55
CA PHE A 190 -16.01 -9.35 21.00
C PHE A 190 -15.94 -9.43 19.48
N THR A 191 -16.89 -10.13 18.87
CA THR A 191 -17.01 -10.25 17.42
C THR A 191 -18.34 -9.66 17.01
N VAL A 192 -18.31 -8.64 16.16
CA VAL A 192 -19.50 -7.96 15.64
C VAL A 192 -19.58 -8.21 14.13
N PRO A 193 -20.67 -8.79 13.62
CA PRO A 193 -20.89 -8.89 12.18
C PRO A 193 -21.11 -7.49 11.62
N VAL A 194 -20.53 -7.20 10.47
CA VAL A 194 -20.62 -5.89 9.82
C VAL A 194 -20.91 -6.02 8.34
N THR A 195 -21.53 -4.98 7.79
CA THR A 195 -21.72 -4.80 6.36
C THR A 195 -20.99 -3.56 5.89
N LYS A 196 -20.60 -3.58 4.62
CA LYS A 196 -19.97 -2.44 3.97
C LYS A 196 -21.04 -1.44 3.56
N TYR A 197 -20.86 -0.18 3.95
CA TYR A 197 -21.72 0.89 3.49
C TYR A 197 -21.44 1.20 2.01
N PRO A 198 -22.48 1.50 1.23
CA PRO A 198 -22.29 1.99 -0.14
C PRO A 198 -21.45 3.27 -0.13
N PRO A 199 -20.67 3.54 -1.20
CA PRO A 199 -19.97 4.80 -1.37
C PRO A 199 -20.95 5.97 -1.24
N ALA A 200 -20.51 7.08 -0.65
CA ALA A 200 -21.35 8.24 -0.35
C ALA A 200 -21.96 8.95 -1.58
N ASP A 201 -21.77 8.44 -2.80
CA ASP A 201 -22.32 8.96 -4.05
C ASP A 201 -23.60 8.25 -4.52
N SER A 202 -24.15 7.32 -3.73
CA SER A 202 -25.55 6.92 -3.91
C SER A 202 -26.45 7.97 -3.27
N SER A 203 -26.54 9.13 -3.93
CA SER A 203 -27.53 10.16 -3.64
C SER A 203 -28.90 9.50 -3.57
N SER A 204 -29.46 9.40 -2.37
CA SER A 204 -30.88 9.13 -2.20
C SER A 204 -31.61 10.30 -2.85
N SER A 205 -32.24 10.06 -4.00
CA SER A 205 -33.26 10.96 -4.52
C SER A 205 -34.26 11.19 -3.39
N VAL A 206 -34.25 12.40 -2.84
CA VAL A 206 -35.25 12.88 -1.90
C VAL A 206 -36.60 12.78 -2.59
N ASP A 207 -37.43 11.84 -2.14
CA ASP A 207 -38.84 11.80 -2.47
C ASP A 207 -39.49 13.06 -1.88
N LYS A 208 -39.76 14.04 -2.74
CA LYS A 208 -40.63 15.18 -2.41
C LYS A 208 -42.04 14.82 -2.86
N THR A 209 -42.71 14.01 -2.05
CA THR A 209 -44.18 13.99 -2.03
C THR A 209 -44.66 14.19 -0.59
N ALA A 210 -44.91 15.45 -0.26
CA ALA A 210 -45.77 15.90 0.84
C ALA A 210 -46.63 17.04 0.29
#